data_AF-A0A699RSX3-F1
#
_entry.id   AF-A0A699RSX3-F1
#
_cell.length_a   1.000
_cell.length_b   1.000
_cell.length_c   1.000
_cell.angle_alpha   90.00
_cell.angle_beta   90.00
_cell.angle_gamma   90.00
#
_symmetry.space_group_name_H-M   'P 1'
#
loop_
_entity.id
_entity.type
_entity.pdbx_description
1 polymer ?
#
loop_
_entity_poly.entity_id
_entity_poly.type
_entity_poly.pdbx_seq_one_letter_code
_entity_poly.pdbx_strand_id
1 'polypeptide(L)'
;DQRIQARENEIKNLEALLEAEIDMKKATEAKKAKLVKELEKLRAMFSDLQVSNDRLSQQVSTLQAQVTGEEKLKASFEEFKKYEDDRVEKRCAEMDARQDALSIDFDEELYPHMFTAIAGRRWVIGNGLRLAVMKCDESTELRQVFADVVSTGIAKGMSEGLKYGVEHGKANLDLESIEAYDLEVETKYVTALHALRDLKYPMVDQMESLKDAPIDVIMASLHLESDSGEDAPQWISELRPSSSQLKIHVYPK
;
A
#
# COMPACT_ATOMS: atom_id res chain seq x y z
N ASP A 1 5.33 3.48 -145.64
CA ASP A 1 5.68 3.84 -144.25
C ASP A 1 4.90 3.13 -143.13
N GLN A 2 4.54 1.84 -143.26
CA GLN A 2 3.92 1.09 -142.12
C GLN A 2 4.93 0.58 -141.08
N ARG A 3 6.19 0.34 -141.47
CA ARG A 3 7.27 -0.10 -140.57
C ARG A 3 7.71 0.97 -139.57
N ILE A 4 7.59 2.25 -139.93
CA ILE A 4 7.93 3.39 -139.08
C ILE A 4 6.85 3.55 -138.00
N GLN A 5 5.58 3.51 -138.39
CA GLN A 5 4.44 3.63 -137.48
C GLN A 5 4.37 2.50 -136.41
N ALA A 6 4.76 1.27 -136.78
CA ALA A 6 4.85 0.15 -135.84
C ALA A 6 5.98 0.35 -134.80
N ARG A 7 7.16 0.86 -135.24
CA ARG A 7 8.28 1.18 -134.34
C ARG A 7 7.96 2.37 -133.43
N GLU A 8 7.23 3.37 -133.91
CA GLU A 8 6.77 4.50 -133.08
C GLU A 8 5.79 4.07 -131.97
N ASN A 9 4.88 3.13 -132.25
CA ASN A 9 3.99 2.56 -131.22
C ASN A 9 4.76 1.70 -130.21
N GLU A 10 5.77 0.95 -130.67
CA GLU A 10 6.63 0.16 -129.78
C GLU A 10 7.49 1.05 -128.87
N ILE A 11 8.01 2.17 -129.38
CA ILE A 11 8.71 3.19 -128.58
C ILE A 11 7.78 3.78 -127.52
N LYS A 12 6.55 4.19 -127.88
CA LYS A 12 5.57 4.72 -126.91
C LYS A 12 5.21 3.71 -125.81
N ASN A 13 5.10 2.42 -126.15
CA ASN A 13 4.86 1.37 -125.16
C ASN A 13 6.05 1.17 -124.23
N LEU A 14 7.28 1.21 -124.75
CA LEU A 14 8.50 1.12 -123.95
C LEU A 14 8.67 2.35 -123.04
N GLU A 15 8.34 3.55 -123.52
CA GLU A 15 8.32 4.77 -122.72
C GLU A 15 7.31 4.69 -121.57
N ALA A 16 6.08 4.22 -121.84
CA ALA A 16 5.06 4.04 -120.80
C ALA A 16 5.44 2.98 -119.76
N LEU A 17 6.10 1.89 -120.19
CA LEU A 17 6.60 0.85 -119.29
C LEU A 17 7.75 1.38 -118.42
N LEU A 18 8.67 2.13 -119.01
CA LEU A 18 9.78 2.78 -118.30
C LEU A 18 9.27 3.78 -117.26
N GLU A 19 8.28 4.61 -117.60
CA GLU A 19 7.70 5.57 -116.65
C GLU A 19 7.00 4.86 -115.47
N ALA A 20 6.24 3.80 -115.75
CA ALA A 20 5.62 2.98 -114.70
C ALA A 20 6.65 2.28 -113.79
N GLU A 21 7.77 1.83 -114.35
CA GLU A 21 8.89 1.25 -113.59
C GLU A 21 9.58 2.31 -112.72
N ILE A 22 9.79 3.51 -113.25
CA ILE A 22 10.33 4.66 -112.50
C ILE A 22 9.41 5.01 -111.33
N ASP A 23 8.10 5.07 -111.55
CA ASP A 23 7.12 5.40 -110.51
C ASP A 23 7.01 4.28 -109.45
N MET A 24 7.05 3.01 -109.86
CA MET A 24 7.12 1.87 -108.92
C MET A 24 8.40 1.89 -108.09
N LYS A 25 9.54 2.25 -108.69
CA LYS A 25 10.80 2.40 -107.97
C LYS A 25 10.72 3.53 -106.95
N LYS A 26 10.24 4.72 -107.34
CA LYS A 26 10.01 5.85 -106.41
C LYS A 26 9.06 5.45 -105.27
N ALA A 27 7.97 4.75 -105.57
CA ALA A 27 7.02 4.29 -104.55
C ALA A 27 7.64 3.26 -103.58
N THR A 28 8.46 2.34 -104.10
CA THR A 28 9.22 1.36 -103.30
C THR A 28 10.27 2.04 -102.43
N GLU A 29 11.00 3.02 -102.96
CA GLU A 29 11.97 3.83 -102.22
C GLU A 29 11.30 4.64 -101.10
N ALA A 30 10.13 5.24 -101.36
CA ALA A 30 9.35 5.93 -100.34
C ALA A 30 8.87 4.99 -99.22
N LYS A 31 8.41 3.78 -99.56
CA LYS A 31 8.05 2.74 -98.57
C LYS A 31 9.28 2.32 -97.75
N LYS A 32 10.44 2.14 -98.38
CA LYS A 32 11.70 1.81 -97.70
C LYS A 32 12.11 2.92 -96.72
N ALA A 33 12.06 4.18 -97.15
CA ALA A 33 12.36 5.34 -96.29
C ALA A 33 11.42 5.39 -95.07
N LYS A 34 10.12 5.12 -95.25
CA LYS A 34 9.15 5.04 -94.15
C LYS A 34 9.49 3.92 -93.17
N LEU A 35 9.84 2.73 -93.66
CA LEU A 35 10.23 1.58 -92.81
C LEU A 35 11.52 1.86 -92.03
N VAL A 36 12.52 2.51 -92.63
CA VAL A 36 13.75 2.90 -91.92
C VAL A 36 13.41 3.83 -90.75
N LYS A 37 12.55 4.83 -90.97
CA LYS A 37 12.14 5.76 -89.92
C LYS A 37 11.41 5.06 -88.76
N GLU A 38 10.53 4.10 -89.04
CA GLU A 38 9.87 3.31 -88.00
C GLU A 38 10.85 2.39 -87.24
N LEU A 39 11.83 1.79 -87.94
CA LEU A 39 12.89 1.00 -87.30
C LEU A 39 13.78 1.84 -86.39
N GLU A 40 14.13 3.06 -86.80
CA GLU A 40 14.88 4.00 -85.95
C GLU A 40 14.06 4.40 -84.71
N LYS A 41 12.76 4.65 -84.88
CA LYS A 41 11.85 4.96 -83.77
C LYS A 41 11.74 3.79 -82.79
N LEU A 42 11.58 2.56 -83.28
CA LEU A 42 11.55 1.36 -82.45
C LEU A 42 12.88 1.12 -81.73
N ARG A 43 14.01 1.35 -82.40
CA ARG A 43 15.34 1.28 -81.77
C ARG A 43 15.46 2.25 -80.62
N ALA A 44 15.04 3.51 -80.80
CA ALA A 44 15.06 4.50 -79.74
C ALA A 44 14.20 4.06 -78.54
N MET A 45 12.97 3.59 -78.79
CA MET A 45 12.10 3.05 -77.72
C MET A 45 12.73 1.86 -77.00
N PHE A 46 13.40 0.96 -77.72
CA PHE A 46 14.07 -0.20 -77.12
C PHE A 46 15.24 0.22 -76.22
N SER A 47 16.04 1.21 -76.65
CA SER A 47 17.11 1.78 -75.84
C SER A 47 16.57 2.41 -74.55
N ASP A 48 15.49 3.19 -74.63
CA ASP A 48 14.86 3.80 -73.45
C ASP A 48 14.32 2.74 -72.48
N LEU A 49 13.69 1.68 -73.02
CA LEU A 49 13.19 0.56 -72.24
C LEU A 49 14.34 -0.18 -71.52
N GLN A 50 15.45 -0.42 -72.22
CA GLN A 50 16.63 -1.07 -71.65
C GLN A 50 17.20 -0.27 -70.49
N VAL A 51 17.39 1.05 -70.65
CA VAL A 51 17.87 1.93 -69.57
C VAL A 51 16.90 1.93 -68.39
N SER A 52 15.58 1.94 -68.64
CA SER A 52 14.58 1.86 -67.59
C SER A 52 14.64 0.53 -66.83
N ASN A 53 14.82 -0.58 -67.54
CA ASN A 53 14.94 -1.92 -66.94
C ASN A 53 16.19 -2.06 -66.07
N ASP A 54 17.34 -1.54 -66.53
CA ASP A 54 18.58 -1.54 -65.75
C ASP A 54 18.42 -0.73 -64.46
N ARG A 55 17.76 0.44 -64.54
CA ARG A 55 17.44 1.26 -63.37
C ARG A 55 16.50 0.54 -62.40
N LEU A 56 15.46 -0.11 -62.90
CA LEU A 56 14.53 -0.90 -62.08
C LEU A 56 15.26 -2.06 -61.39
N SER A 57 16.15 -2.76 -62.10
CA SER A 57 16.96 -3.85 -61.53
C SER A 57 17.85 -3.37 -60.37
N GLN A 58 18.45 -2.18 -60.49
CA GLN A 58 19.23 -1.57 -59.42
C GLN A 58 18.36 -1.18 -58.21
N GLN A 59 17.16 -0.64 -58.44
CA GLN A 59 16.21 -0.31 -57.38
C GLN A 59 15.74 -1.55 -56.62
N VAL A 60 15.43 -2.64 -57.33
CA VAL A 60 15.06 -3.92 -56.73
C VAL A 60 16.19 -4.45 -55.84
N SER A 61 17.44 -4.38 -56.31
CA SER A 61 18.60 -4.81 -55.53
C SER A 61 18.78 -4.00 -54.24
N THR A 62 18.53 -2.68 -54.31
CA THR A 62 18.60 -1.78 -53.15
C THR A 62 17.50 -2.10 -52.14
N LEU A 63 16.27 -2.27 -52.61
CA LEU A 63 15.13 -2.62 -51.78
C LEU A 63 15.33 -3.97 -51.09
N GLN A 64 15.88 -4.95 -51.80
CA GLN A 64 16.17 -6.27 -51.22
C GLN A 64 17.19 -6.19 -50.08
N ALA A 65 18.23 -5.36 -50.23
CA ALA A 65 19.19 -5.12 -49.16
C ALA A 65 18.55 -4.41 -47.95
N GLN A 66 17.65 -3.44 -48.19
CA GLN A 66 16.91 -2.75 -47.12
C GLN A 66 15.99 -3.70 -46.36
N VAL A 67 15.18 -4.49 -47.06
CA VAL A 67 14.29 -5.50 -46.45
C VAL A 67 15.09 -6.49 -45.60
N THR A 68 16.23 -6.96 -46.11
CA THR A 68 17.11 -7.86 -45.34
C THR A 68 17.66 -7.17 -44.07
N GLY A 69 17.95 -5.87 -44.14
CA GLY A 69 18.37 -5.08 -42.98
C GLY A 69 17.27 -4.91 -41.94
N GLU A 70 16.05 -4.60 -42.38
CA GLU A 70 14.87 -4.46 -41.52
C GLU A 70 14.50 -5.78 -40.84
N GLU A 71 14.59 -6.91 -41.53
CA GLU A 71 14.36 -8.24 -40.95
C GLU A 71 15.35 -8.55 -39.82
N LYS A 72 16.64 -8.22 -40.01
CA LYS A 72 17.66 -8.37 -38.94
C LYS A 72 17.38 -7.46 -37.75
N LEU A 73 16.99 -6.21 -38.01
CA LEU A 73 16.65 -5.27 -36.95
C LEU A 73 15.42 -5.76 -36.16
N LYS A 74 14.38 -6.24 -36.86
CA LYS A 74 13.18 -6.81 -36.25
C LYS A 74 13.54 -7.99 -35.33
N ALA A 75 14.38 -8.92 -35.80
CA ALA A 75 14.83 -10.05 -34.99
C ALA A 75 15.57 -9.59 -33.71
N SER A 76 16.48 -8.61 -33.82
CA SER A 76 17.18 -8.06 -32.65
C SER A 76 16.24 -7.38 -31.66
N PHE A 77 15.17 -6.74 -32.14
CA PHE A 77 14.18 -6.11 -31.30
C PHE A 77 13.30 -7.13 -30.56
N GLU A 78 12.92 -8.22 -31.22
CA GLU A 78 12.21 -9.34 -30.58
C GLU A 78 13.05 -10.00 -29.49
N GLU A 79 14.35 -10.19 -29.71
CA GLU A 79 15.27 -10.71 -28.70
C GLU A 79 15.42 -9.76 -27.50
N PHE A 80 15.61 -8.46 -27.77
CA PHE A 80 15.67 -7.44 -26.72
C PHE A 80 14.39 -7.39 -25.89
N LYS A 81 13.23 -7.44 -26.53
CA LYS A 81 11.94 -7.46 -25.84
C LYS A 81 11.83 -8.65 -24.91
N LYS A 82 12.18 -9.85 -25.39
CA LYS A 82 12.16 -11.06 -24.56
C LYS A 82 13.09 -10.94 -23.35
N TYR A 83 14.31 -10.42 -23.55
CA TYR A 83 15.25 -10.18 -22.46
C TYR A 83 14.69 -9.23 -21.38
N GLU A 84 14.05 -8.15 -21.82
CA GLU A 84 13.41 -7.19 -20.91
C GLU A 84 12.22 -7.79 -20.17
N ASP A 85 11.35 -8.52 -20.88
CA ASP A 85 10.20 -9.22 -20.30
C ASP A 85 10.67 -10.23 -19.22
N ASP A 86 11.67 -11.06 -19.53
CA ASP A 86 12.26 -12.03 -18.58
C ASP A 86 12.86 -11.31 -17.34
N ARG A 87 13.52 -10.15 -17.56
CA ARG A 87 14.11 -9.35 -16.47
C ARG A 87 13.04 -8.78 -15.55
N VAL A 88 11.94 -8.28 -16.11
CA VAL A 88 10.81 -7.75 -15.35
C VAL A 88 10.10 -8.85 -14.59
N GLU A 89 9.82 -9.99 -15.23
CA GLU A 89 9.16 -11.14 -14.60
C GLU A 89 9.95 -11.64 -13.38
N LYS A 90 11.28 -11.76 -13.52
CA LYS A 90 12.16 -12.11 -12.40
C LYS A 90 12.05 -11.12 -11.23
N ARG A 91 12.03 -9.82 -11.52
CA ARG A 91 11.91 -8.77 -10.50
C ARG A 91 10.55 -8.78 -9.81
N CYS A 92 9.48 -9.08 -10.53
CA CYS A 92 8.15 -9.26 -9.95
C CYS A 92 8.14 -10.46 -8.99
N ALA A 93 8.66 -11.62 -9.43
CA ALA A 93 8.73 -12.81 -8.58
C ALA A 93 9.56 -12.57 -7.30
N GLU A 94 10.68 -11.83 -7.39
CA GLU A 94 11.47 -11.44 -6.21
C GLU A 94 10.69 -10.52 -5.25
N MET A 95 9.87 -9.62 -5.78
CA MET A 95 9.04 -8.71 -4.97
C MET A 95 7.88 -9.44 -4.32
N ASP A 96 7.21 -10.32 -5.05
CA ASP A 96 6.11 -11.15 -4.54
C ASP A 96 6.61 -12.04 -3.39
N ALA A 97 7.75 -12.70 -3.56
CA ALA A 97 8.35 -13.52 -2.50
C ALA A 97 8.70 -12.70 -1.24
N ARG A 98 9.15 -11.45 -1.40
CA ARG A 98 9.41 -10.54 -0.27
C ARG A 98 8.11 -10.09 0.40
N GLN A 99 7.07 -9.83 -0.38
CA GLN A 99 5.77 -9.45 0.14
C GLN A 99 5.13 -10.60 0.92
N ASP A 100 5.23 -11.83 0.42
CA ASP A 100 4.76 -13.04 1.11
C ASP A 100 5.51 -13.23 2.44
N ALA A 101 6.84 -13.09 2.44
CA ALA A 101 7.63 -13.16 3.66
C ALA A 101 7.21 -12.10 4.69
N LEU A 102 7.04 -10.83 4.26
CA LEU A 102 6.59 -9.76 5.15
C LEU A 102 5.16 -10.00 5.68
N SER A 103 4.29 -10.58 4.86
CA SER A 103 2.92 -10.94 5.29
C SER A 103 2.95 -12.02 6.37
N ILE A 104 3.82 -13.02 6.23
CA ILE A 104 4.02 -14.08 7.22
C ILE A 104 4.56 -13.47 8.52
N ASP A 105 5.61 -12.65 8.46
CA ASP A 105 6.17 -11.99 9.64
C ASP A 105 5.13 -11.13 10.36
N PHE A 106 4.27 -10.43 9.60
CA PHE A 106 3.17 -9.66 10.18
C PHE A 106 2.16 -10.55 10.91
N ASP A 107 1.71 -11.63 10.29
CA ASP A 107 0.69 -12.53 10.83
C ASP A 107 1.21 -13.40 12.00
N GLU A 108 2.47 -13.81 11.98
CA GLU A 108 3.08 -14.69 12.98
C GLU A 108 3.74 -13.94 14.14
N GLU A 109 4.41 -12.80 13.87
CA GLU A 109 5.11 -12.06 14.91
C GLU A 109 4.30 -10.84 15.36
N LEU A 110 4.04 -9.88 14.48
CA LEU A 110 3.52 -8.58 14.91
C LEU A 110 2.05 -8.66 15.38
N TYR A 111 1.21 -9.40 14.66
CA TYR A 111 -0.22 -9.47 14.92
C TYR A 111 -0.51 -10.08 16.30
N PRO A 112 0.04 -11.25 16.69
CA PRO A 112 -0.20 -11.80 18.03
C PRO A 112 0.25 -10.87 19.17
N HIS A 113 1.35 -10.14 19.00
CA HIS A 113 1.83 -9.18 20.00
C HIS A 113 0.89 -7.99 20.13
N MET A 114 0.42 -7.41 19.01
CA MET A 114 -0.58 -6.34 19.04
C MET A 114 -1.88 -6.78 19.71
N PHE A 115 -2.35 -7.99 19.40
CA PHE A 115 -3.55 -8.57 20.01
C PHE A 115 -3.38 -8.77 21.51
N THR A 116 -2.25 -9.33 21.95
CA THR A 116 -1.94 -9.52 23.37
C THR A 116 -1.88 -8.18 24.11
N ALA A 117 -1.27 -7.15 23.51
CA ALA A 117 -1.20 -5.82 24.10
C ALA A 117 -2.59 -5.17 24.22
N ILE A 118 -3.47 -5.32 23.22
CA ILE A 118 -4.84 -4.82 23.27
C ILE A 118 -5.66 -5.56 24.33
N ALA A 119 -5.59 -6.90 24.36
CA ALA A 119 -6.28 -7.72 25.33
C ALA A 119 -5.83 -7.40 26.75
N GLY A 120 -4.52 -7.28 26.99
CA GLY A 120 -3.94 -6.87 28.27
C GLY A 120 -4.43 -5.49 28.72
N ARG A 121 -4.39 -4.48 27.84
CA ARG A 121 -4.93 -3.14 28.17
C ARG A 121 -6.42 -3.16 28.51
N ARG A 122 -7.23 -3.90 27.76
CA ARG A 122 -8.67 -4.07 28.05
C ARG A 122 -8.89 -4.73 29.41
N TRP A 123 -8.10 -5.74 29.73
CA TRP A 123 -8.17 -6.43 31.01
C TRP A 123 -7.82 -5.51 32.19
N VAL A 124 -6.74 -4.71 32.09
CA VAL A 124 -6.34 -3.77 33.15
C VAL A 124 -7.43 -2.73 33.41
N ILE A 125 -8.01 -2.14 32.35
CA ILE A 125 -9.05 -1.11 32.47
C ILE A 125 -10.36 -1.69 33.03
N GLY A 126 -10.78 -2.87 32.55
CA GLY A 126 -12.07 -3.46 32.92
C GLY A 126 -12.04 -4.21 34.26
N ASN A 127 -11.12 -5.16 34.38
CA ASN A 127 -11.06 -6.08 35.52
C ASN A 127 -10.04 -5.65 36.56
N GLY A 128 -8.84 -5.25 36.14
CA GLY A 128 -7.75 -4.86 37.05
C GLY A 128 -8.13 -3.68 37.96
N LEU A 129 -8.68 -2.60 37.38
CA LEU A 129 -9.14 -1.45 38.16
C LEU A 129 -10.29 -1.81 39.11
N ARG A 130 -11.26 -2.61 38.65
CA ARG A 130 -12.39 -3.03 39.48
C ARG A 130 -11.90 -3.84 40.68
N LEU A 131 -10.99 -4.78 40.46
CA LEU A 131 -10.39 -5.60 41.49
C LEU A 131 -9.63 -4.75 42.52
N ALA A 132 -8.93 -3.71 42.04
CA ALA A 132 -8.24 -2.79 42.91
C ALA A 132 -9.16 -2.07 43.89
N VAL A 133 -10.32 -1.60 43.40
CA VAL A 133 -11.34 -0.95 44.23
C VAL A 133 -11.90 -1.93 45.27
N MET A 134 -12.13 -3.19 44.92
CA MET A 134 -12.64 -4.19 45.86
C MET A 134 -11.66 -4.47 46.99
N LYS A 135 -10.36 -4.70 46.70
CA LYS A 135 -9.37 -4.95 47.75
C LYS A 135 -9.23 -3.77 48.70
N CYS A 136 -9.38 -2.55 48.20
CA CYS A 136 -9.45 -1.36 49.06
C CYS A 136 -10.69 -1.40 49.97
N ASP A 137 -11.86 -1.76 49.45
CA ASP A 137 -13.09 -1.89 50.25
C ASP A 137 -12.98 -2.98 51.33
N GLU A 138 -12.32 -4.10 51.01
CA GLU A 138 -12.08 -5.20 51.94
C GLU A 138 -10.99 -4.91 53.00
N SER A 139 -10.11 -3.94 52.75
CA SER A 139 -9.03 -3.58 53.68
C SER A 139 -9.55 -2.96 54.97
N THR A 140 -9.45 -3.72 56.06
CA THR A 140 -9.84 -3.27 57.40
C THR A 140 -8.93 -2.14 57.89
N GLU A 141 -7.64 -2.17 57.56
CA GLU A 141 -6.69 -1.11 57.87
C GLU A 141 -7.05 0.21 57.19
N LEU A 142 -7.36 0.17 55.88
CA LEU A 142 -7.81 1.36 55.14
C LEU A 142 -9.10 1.90 55.73
N ARG A 143 -10.06 1.01 56.01
CA ARG A 143 -11.35 1.39 56.61
C ARG A 143 -11.16 2.05 57.97
N GLN A 144 -10.26 1.53 58.80
CA GLN A 144 -9.97 2.08 60.12
C GLN A 144 -9.30 3.45 60.02
N VAL A 145 -8.23 3.57 59.24
CA VAL A 145 -7.52 4.85 59.07
C VAL A 145 -8.43 5.92 58.46
N PHE A 146 -9.28 5.54 57.51
CA PHE A 146 -10.30 6.43 56.97
C PHE A 146 -11.32 6.85 58.03
N ALA A 147 -11.82 5.91 58.84
CA ALA A 147 -12.72 6.22 59.94
C ALA A 147 -12.07 7.19 60.94
N ASP A 148 -10.80 6.99 61.29
CA ASP A 148 -10.06 7.86 62.21
C ASP A 148 -9.90 9.29 61.65
N VAL A 149 -9.60 9.44 60.36
CA VAL A 149 -9.56 10.74 59.67
C VAL A 149 -10.91 11.43 59.68
N VAL A 150 -11.99 10.70 59.37
CA VAL A 150 -13.35 11.26 59.38
C VAL A 150 -13.74 11.70 60.79
N SER A 151 -13.51 10.86 61.81
CA SER A 151 -13.83 11.17 63.20
C SER A 151 -13.04 12.37 63.73
N THR A 152 -11.73 12.41 63.50
CA THR A 152 -10.88 13.54 63.91
C THR A 152 -11.19 14.83 63.13
N GLY A 153 -11.54 14.72 61.85
CA GLY A 153 -11.95 15.85 61.03
C GLY A 153 -13.28 16.47 61.48
N ILE A 154 -14.24 15.64 61.87
CA ILE A 154 -15.50 16.12 62.48
C ILE A 154 -15.21 16.86 63.79
N ALA A 155 -14.39 16.27 64.68
CA ALA A 155 -14.00 16.91 65.94
C ALA A 155 -13.29 18.26 65.69
N LYS A 156 -12.44 18.33 64.65
CA LYS A 156 -11.75 19.57 64.25
C LYS A 156 -12.74 20.64 63.81
N GLY A 157 -13.64 20.28 62.89
CA GLY A 157 -14.67 21.22 62.43
C GLY A 157 -15.57 21.73 63.57
N MET A 158 -15.91 20.87 64.54
CA MET A 158 -16.65 21.28 65.75
C MET A 158 -15.84 22.28 66.59
N SER A 159 -14.55 22.02 66.81
CA SER A 159 -13.66 22.89 67.60
C SER A 159 -13.42 24.23 66.93
N GLU A 160 -13.23 24.25 65.61
CA GLU A 160 -13.09 25.48 64.81
C GLU A 160 -14.39 26.30 64.82
N GLY A 161 -15.54 25.64 64.64
CA GLY A 161 -16.85 26.29 64.72
C GLY A 161 -17.12 26.92 66.10
N LEU A 162 -16.75 26.21 67.17
CA LEU A 162 -16.85 26.71 68.53
C LEU A 162 -15.95 27.93 68.76
N LYS A 163 -14.68 27.85 68.34
CA LYS A 163 -13.72 28.96 68.39
C LYS A 163 -14.29 30.21 67.72
N TYR A 164 -14.75 30.08 66.48
CA TYR A 164 -15.30 31.20 65.73
C TYR A 164 -16.59 31.76 66.38
N GLY A 165 -17.42 30.90 66.95
CA GLY A 165 -18.63 31.30 67.68
C GLY A 165 -18.33 32.14 68.92
N VAL A 166 -17.32 31.77 69.71
CA VAL A 166 -16.86 32.53 70.89
C VAL A 166 -16.30 33.89 70.49
N GLU A 167 -15.41 33.92 69.47
CA GLU A 167 -14.83 35.15 68.94
C GLU A 167 -15.90 36.12 68.42
N HIS A 168 -16.87 35.62 67.65
CA HIS A 168 -17.95 36.44 67.09
C HIS A 168 -18.97 36.88 68.15
N GLY A 169 -19.24 36.05 69.16
CA GLY A 169 -20.21 36.31 70.22
C GLY A 169 -19.79 37.37 71.25
N LYS A 170 -18.51 37.81 71.25
CA LYS A 170 -17.92 38.71 72.27
C LYS A 170 -18.13 38.23 73.71
N ALA A 171 -18.24 36.92 73.90
CA ALA A 171 -18.19 36.35 75.23
C ALA A 171 -16.73 36.45 75.70
N ASN A 172 -16.45 37.16 76.79
CA ASN A 172 -15.14 37.16 77.44
C ASN A 172 -14.88 35.81 78.15
N LEU A 173 -15.18 34.71 77.47
CA LEU A 173 -14.97 33.34 77.90
C LEU A 173 -13.65 32.87 77.31
N ASP A 174 -12.80 32.32 78.16
CA ASP A 174 -11.56 31.70 77.72
C ASP A 174 -11.88 30.40 76.98
N LEU A 175 -11.28 30.20 75.81
CA LEU A 175 -11.59 29.06 74.93
C LEU A 175 -11.23 27.73 75.60
N GLU A 176 -10.15 27.73 76.39
CA GLU A 176 -9.66 26.59 77.16
C GLU A 176 -10.58 26.22 78.34
N SER A 177 -11.48 27.14 78.75
CA SER A 177 -12.43 26.89 79.82
C SER A 177 -13.72 26.17 79.36
N ILE A 178 -13.89 25.97 78.05
CA ILE A 178 -15.04 25.28 77.49
C ILE A 178 -14.76 23.78 77.50
N GLU A 179 -15.52 23.03 78.31
CA GLU A 179 -15.36 21.57 78.49
C GLU A 179 -15.37 20.78 77.17
N ALA A 180 -16.08 21.26 76.15
CA ALA A 180 -16.17 20.64 74.83
C ALA A 180 -15.02 20.99 73.86
N TYR A 181 -14.10 21.90 74.23
CA TYR A 181 -12.99 22.33 73.39
C TYR A 181 -11.73 21.52 73.69
N ASP A 182 -11.30 20.70 72.73
CA ASP A 182 -10.06 19.93 72.82
C ASP A 182 -8.94 20.63 72.02
N LEU A 183 -7.91 21.09 72.73
CA LEU A 183 -6.73 21.78 72.19
C LEU A 183 -5.87 20.88 71.29
N GLU A 184 -5.97 19.56 71.42
CA GLU A 184 -5.17 18.59 70.68
C GLU A 184 -5.85 18.11 69.39
N VAL A 185 -7.06 18.59 69.09
CA VAL A 185 -7.81 18.08 67.93
C VAL A 185 -7.08 18.34 66.61
N GLU A 186 -6.39 19.47 66.49
CA GLU A 186 -5.58 19.80 65.30
C GLU A 186 -4.45 18.79 65.11
N THR A 187 -3.73 18.44 66.19
CA THR A 187 -2.61 17.51 66.12
C THR A 187 -3.09 16.09 65.87
N LYS A 188 -4.22 15.69 66.45
CA LYS A 188 -4.89 14.40 66.20
C LYS A 188 -5.33 14.28 64.74
N TYR A 189 -5.94 15.32 64.18
CA TYR A 189 -6.36 15.35 62.78
C TYR A 189 -5.16 15.27 61.82
N VAL A 190 -4.11 16.05 62.05
CA VAL A 190 -2.88 16.01 61.25
C VAL A 190 -2.20 14.63 61.33
N THR A 191 -2.18 14.01 62.51
CA THR A 191 -1.63 12.66 62.70
C THR A 191 -2.43 11.62 61.92
N ALA A 192 -3.77 11.68 61.96
CA ALA A 192 -4.64 10.79 61.19
C ALA A 192 -4.44 10.97 59.67
N LEU A 193 -4.30 12.21 59.20
CA LEU A 193 -3.99 12.48 57.79
C LEU A 193 -2.64 11.90 57.36
N HIS A 194 -1.62 12.01 58.22
CA HIS A 194 -0.32 11.37 57.96
C HIS A 194 -0.44 9.86 57.92
N ALA A 195 -1.19 9.25 58.84
CA ALA A 195 -1.45 7.81 58.82
C ALA A 195 -2.14 7.35 57.53
N LEU A 196 -3.12 8.13 57.02
CA LEU A 196 -3.78 7.83 55.74
C LEU A 196 -2.83 7.98 54.54
N ARG A 197 -1.99 9.01 54.55
CA ARG A 197 -1.02 9.25 53.46
C ARG A 197 0.05 8.17 53.39
N ASP A 198 0.54 7.74 54.55
CA ASP A 198 1.64 6.79 54.67
C ASP A 198 1.13 5.32 54.73
N LEU A 199 -0.20 5.12 54.66
CA LEU A 199 -0.80 3.80 54.52
C LEU A 199 -0.28 3.14 53.24
N LYS A 200 0.34 1.97 53.40
CA LYS A 200 0.78 1.17 52.27
C LYS A 200 -0.41 0.51 51.62
N TYR A 201 -0.34 0.34 50.31
CA TYR A 201 -1.30 -0.44 49.55
C TYR A 201 -0.57 -1.67 49.00
N PRO A 202 -0.53 -2.79 49.75
CA PRO A 202 0.24 -3.99 49.35
C PRO A 202 -0.11 -4.49 47.95
N MET A 203 -1.35 -4.26 47.51
CA MET A 203 -1.79 -4.61 46.16
C MET A 203 -1.17 -3.70 45.08
N VAL A 204 -0.97 -2.41 45.35
CA VAL A 204 -0.28 -1.51 44.43
C VAL A 204 1.18 -1.91 44.30
N ASP A 205 1.84 -2.22 45.43
CA ASP A 205 3.21 -2.74 45.44
C ASP A 205 3.30 -4.07 44.67
N GLN A 206 2.32 -4.95 44.83
CA GLN A 206 2.23 -6.21 44.09
C GLN A 206 2.05 -5.97 42.59
N MET A 207 1.13 -5.09 42.17
CA MET A 207 0.94 -4.74 40.77
C MET A 207 2.19 -4.10 40.17
N GLU A 208 2.88 -3.23 40.91
CA GLU A 208 4.13 -2.61 40.47
C GLU A 208 5.24 -3.64 40.28
N SER A 209 5.34 -4.64 41.18
CA SER A 209 6.30 -5.74 41.05
C SER A 209 6.04 -6.63 39.81
N LEU A 210 4.81 -6.62 39.30
CA LEU A 210 4.36 -7.43 38.16
C LEU A 210 4.20 -6.62 36.86
N LYS A 211 4.65 -5.36 36.82
CA LYS A 211 4.42 -4.47 35.67
C LYS A 211 4.99 -4.98 34.33
N ASP A 212 6.07 -5.77 34.39
CA ASP A 212 6.73 -6.37 33.23
C ASP A 212 6.38 -7.86 33.06
N ALA A 213 5.52 -8.40 33.93
CA ALA A 213 5.12 -9.79 33.87
C ALA A 213 4.09 -10.02 32.75
N PRO A 214 4.07 -11.24 32.16
CA PRO A 214 3.01 -11.65 31.27
C PRO A 214 1.62 -11.49 31.91
N ILE A 215 0.62 -11.13 31.10
CA ILE A 215 -0.73 -10.82 31.58
C ILE A 215 -1.38 -11.99 32.35
N ASP A 216 -1.09 -13.23 31.97
CA ASP A 216 -1.52 -14.44 32.66
C ASP A 216 -0.90 -14.59 34.04
N VAL A 217 0.37 -14.20 34.21
CA VAL A 217 1.04 -14.14 35.51
C VAL A 217 0.44 -13.06 36.39
N ILE A 218 0.15 -11.87 35.82
CA ILE A 218 -0.56 -10.79 36.52
C ILE A 218 -1.94 -11.27 36.99
N MET A 219 -2.70 -11.90 36.09
CA MET A 219 -4.03 -12.45 36.38
C MET A 219 -4.01 -13.50 37.50
N ALA A 220 -3.05 -14.42 37.48
CA ALA A 220 -2.94 -15.48 38.49
C ALA A 220 -2.47 -14.95 39.86
N SER A 221 -1.67 -13.88 39.87
CA SER A 221 -1.14 -13.33 41.13
C SER A 221 -2.18 -12.48 41.88
N LEU A 222 -3.23 -12.03 41.19
CA LEU A 222 -4.23 -11.11 41.71
C LEU A 222 -5.48 -11.80 42.31
N HIS A 223 -5.38 -13.08 42.71
CA HIS A 223 -6.48 -13.74 43.43
C HIS A 223 -6.84 -13.02 44.74
N LEU A 224 -8.14 -13.02 45.10
CA LEU A 224 -8.62 -12.48 46.37
C LEU A 224 -8.41 -13.54 47.45
N GLU A 225 -7.96 -13.15 48.64
CA GLU A 225 -7.63 -14.09 49.72
C GLU A 225 -8.88 -14.79 50.29
N SER A 226 -10.05 -14.17 50.08
CA SER A 226 -11.39 -14.68 50.36
C SER A 226 -11.87 -15.78 49.38
N ASP A 227 -11.13 -16.08 48.30
CA ASP A 227 -11.49 -17.09 47.26
C ASP A 227 -11.39 -18.55 47.73
N SER A 228 -10.83 -18.83 48.92
CA SER A 228 -10.48 -20.20 49.34
C SER A 228 -11.55 -20.91 50.18
N GLY A 229 -12.63 -20.22 50.59
CA GLY A 229 -13.71 -20.78 51.41
C GLY A 229 -15.00 -21.06 50.63
N GLU A 230 -15.73 -22.11 51.00
CA GLU A 230 -17.06 -22.46 50.43
C GLU A 230 -18.11 -21.34 50.56
N ASP A 231 -17.86 -20.32 51.41
CA ASP A 231 -18.74 -19.17 51.65
C ASP A 231 -18.39 -17.91 50.81
N ALA A 232 -17.49 -18.02 49.83
CA ALA A 232 -17.10 -16.88 49.00
C ALA A 232 -18.30 -16.34 48.18
N PRO A 233 -18.63 -15.04 48.26
CA PRO A 233 -19.70 -14.44 47.48
C PRO A 233 -19.55 -14.69 45.98
N GLN A 234 -20.64 -15.09 45.33
CA GLN A 234 -20.67 -15.52 43.92
C GLN A 234 -20.10 -14.49 42.93
N TRP A 235 -20.18 -13.20 43.26
CA TRP A 235 -19.61 -12.11 42.46
C TRP A 235 -18.07 -12.12 42.43
N ILE A 236 -17.40 -12.66 43.45
CA ILE A 236 -15.93 -12.82 43.47
C ILE A 236 -15.49 -13.84 42.42
N SER A 237 -16.25 -14.93 42.30
CA SER A 237 -16.00 -15.98 41.28
C SER A 237 -16.18 -15.46 39.85
N GLU A 238 -17.14 -14.55 39.62
CA GLU A 238 -17.39 -13.92 38.31
C GLU A 238 -16.29 -12.94 37.90
N LEU A 239 -15.59 -12.37 38.87
CA LEU A 239 -14.49 -11.42 38.67
C LEU A 239 -13.14 -12.11 38.55
N ARG A 240 -13.11 -13.42 38.71
CA ARG A 240 -11.91 -14.22 38.56
C ARG A 240 -11.31 -13.99 37.17
N PRO A 241 -10.06 -13.52 37.10
CA PRO A 241 -9.35 -13.39 35.84
C PRO A 241 -9.26 -14.77 35.18
N SER A 242 -9.70 -14.88 33.93
CA SER A 242 -9.61 -16.12 33.17
C SER A 242 -8.95 -15.89 31.83
N SER A 243 -8.11 -16.83 31.41
CA SER A 243 -7.43 -16.77 30.11
C SER A 243 -8.41 -16.69 28.94
N SER A 244 -9.66 -17.16 29.10
CA SER A 244 -10.74 -16.98 28.13
C SER A 244 -11.10 -15.51 27.87
N GLN A 245 -10.90 -14.60 28.83
CA GLN A 245 -11.11 -13.16 28.64
C GLN A 245 -10.08 -12.49 27.72
N LEU A 246 -8.93 -13.15 27.51
CA LEU A 246 -7.90 -12.70 26.57
C LEU A 246 -8.11 -13.22 25.15
N LYS A 247 -9.05 -14.16 24.95
CA LYS A 247 -9.39 -14.69 23.64
C LYS A 247 -10.26 -13.70 22.89
N ILE A 248 -9.68 -13.00 21.93
CA ILE A 248 -10.43 -12.22 20.95
C ILE A 248 -10.84 -13.19 19.84
N HIS A 249 -12.14 -13.26 19.54
CA HIS A 249 -12.63 -14.01 18.39
C HIS A 249 -12.07 -13.37 17.11
N VAL A 250 -11.06 -14.02 16.53
CA VAL A 250 -10.65 -13.72 15.16
C VAL A 250 -11.76 -14.27 14.27
N TYR A 251 -12.42 -13.38 13.51
CA TYR A 251 -13.42 -13.80 12.53
C TYR A 251 -12.75 -14.76 11.53
N PRO A 252 -13.39 -15.89 11.17
CA PRO A 252 -12.86 -16.73 10.11
C PRO A 252 -12.88 -15.94 8.80
N LYS A 253 -11.78 -16.07 8.05
CA LYS A 253 -11.58 -15.50 6.73
C LYS A 253 -12.59 -16.05 5.73
#